data_AF-A0A1W5ZTT9-F1
#
_entry.id   AF-A0A1W5ZTT9-F1
#
_cell.length_a   1.000
_cell.length_b   1.000
_cell.length_c   1.000
_cell.angle_alpha   90.00
_cell.angle_beta   90.00
_cell.angle_gamma   90.00
#
_symmetry.space_group_name_H-M   'P 1'
#
loop_
_entity.id
_entity.type
_entity.pdbx_description
1 polymer ?
#
loop_
_entity_poly.entity_id
_entity_poly.type
_entity_poly.pdbx_seq_one_letter_code
_entity_poly.pdbx_strand_id
1 'polypeptide(L)'
;MSDHYIRQIDHRGRLVIPKEIRNQVEFSNKNLKLGPLSLKKELKLSKTTEENEAFKALDSQGRLLIPANYKNELDWNQEKKIDITTDHDYAVWQDEVQVCEICGSSDTLVSVKKAFVCEDCLGEGNEQVVNRWRVYMQGLVSSYLEYCELSLEQEDEESVHQARVNGRKIRALMEFIQVTNHPLLDRLNAAHKRLGKVRESEVFMDEFKERAEKTSKEQYEEVYRQLSDQAGKKKIKHHKNLKSKLPKIINETFVEQWKHFKDQEIRYYVLPLLVEERIQDFENGFAQAVEKYLELSSKQDHNDKHTLDALHSVRIISKKIRYIHNALHEIYASDYKQEAKYFKSFQRQLGEINDLKDWLEMFNKYRENIDSKKKHTKAIYQLLLDELSNLMDELNLEESLPHTKH
;
A
#
# COMPACT_ATOMS: atom_id res chain seq x y z
N MET A 1 -27.19 -6.10 25.40
CA MET A 1 -27.65 -5.33 24.22
C MET A 1 -29.14 -5.50 24.18
N SER A 2 -29.89 -4.40 24.11
CA SER A 2 -31.35 -4.46 23.96
C SER A 2 -31.65 -4.95 22.55
N ASP A 3 -32.57 -5.89 22.38
CA ASP A 3 -32.96 -6.35 21.05
C ASP A 3 -33.78 -5.23 20.36
N HIS A 4 -33.35 -4.82 19.16
CA HIS A 4 -34.03 -3.81 18.34
C HIS A 4 -34.91 -4.47 17.28
N TYR A 5 -36.17 -4.06 17.21
CA TYR A 5 -37.12 -4.59 16.22
C TYR A 5 -37.74 -3.48 15.40
N ILE A 6 -37.34 -3.37 14.14
CA ILE A 6 -37.92 -2.40 13.21
C ILE A 6 -39.25 -2.94 12.66
N ARG A 7 -40.31 -2.14 12.77
CA ARG A 7 -41.65 -2.47 12.25
C ARG A 7 -42.24 -1.28 11.51
N GLN A 8 -42.99 -1.60 10.45
CA GLN A 8 -43.63 -0.60 9.60
C GLN A 8 -45.08 -0.37 10.04
N ILE A 9 -45.51 0.88 10.08
CA ILE A 9 -46.92 1.24 10.32
C ILE A 9 -47.76 0.86 9.10
N ASP A 10 -48.82 0.07 9.32
CA ASP A 10 -49.72 -0.35 8.24
C ASP A 10 -50.68 0.75 7.78
N HIS A 11 -51.41 0.51 6.69
CA HIS A 11 -52.39 1.45 6.12
C HIS A 11 -53.53 1.87 7.08
N ARG A 12 -53.71 1.18 8.21
CA ARG A 12 -54.69 1.52 9.24
C ARG A 12 -54.06 2.22 10.44
N GLY A 13 -52.76 2.50 10.42
CA GLY A 13 -52.03 3.07 11.55
C GLY A 13 -51.77 2.08 12.68
N ARG A 14 -51.65 0.78 12.37
CA ARG A 14 -51.33 -0.27 13.35
C ARG A 14 -49.87 -0.68 13.24
N LEU A 15 -49.30 -1.07 14.37
CA LEU A 15 -47.94 -1.60 14.48
C LEU A 15 -47.99 -3.03 15.01
N VAL A 16 -47.26 -3.95 14.36
CA VAL A 16 -47.15 -5.36 14.80
C VAL A 16 -46.09 -5.46 15.89
N ILE A 17 -46.45 -6.01 17.06
CA ILE A 17 -45.49 -6.23 18.14
C ILE A 17 -44.81 -7.59 17.95
N PRO A 18 -43.47 -7.65 17.82
CA PRO A 18 -42.73 -8.90 17.69
C PRO A 18 -43.12 -9.91 18.76
N LYS A 19 -43.16 -11.21 18.40
CA LYS A 19 -43.56 -12.26 19.34
C LYS A 19 -42.59 -12.34 20.53
N GLU A 20 -41.33 -12.05 20.26
CA GLU A 20 -40.22 -11.98 21.20
C GLU A 20 -40.51 -10.94 22.29
N ILE A 21 -40.84 -9.70 21.90
CA ILE A 21 -41.25 -8.63 22.81
C ILE A 21 -42.52 -8.99 23.58
N ARG A 22 -43.54 -9.54 22.88
CA ARG A 22 -44.80 -9.95 23.53
C ARG A 22 -44.59 -11.00 24.60
N ASN A 23 -43.67 -11.93 24.38
CA ASN A 23 -43.32 -12.97 25.34
C ASN A 23 -42.48 -12.39 26.47
N GLN A 24 -41.48 -11.57 26.15
CA GLN A 24 -40.57 -10.97 27.13
C GLN A 24 -41.29 -10.09 28.14
N VAL A 25 -42.22 -9.24 27.68
CA VAL A 25 -42.95 -8.30 28.53
C VAL A 25 -44.32 -8.84 28.98
N GLU A 26 -44.68 -10.04 28.52
CA GLU A 26 -45.96 -10.73 28.80
C GLU A 26 -47.21 -9.93 28.39
N PHE A 27 -47.19 -9.34 27.19
CA PHE A 27 -48.32 -8.55 26.67
C PHE A 27 -49.53 -9.41 26.24
N SER A 28 -49.37 -10.72 26.11
CA SER A 28 -50.43 -11.63 25.68
C SER A 28 -51.62 -11.61 26.65
N ASN A 29 -52.81 -11.29 26.14
CA ASN A 29 -54.07 -11.26 26.89
C ASN A 29 -54.11 -10.25 28.07
N LYS A 30 -53.31 -9.19 28.01
CA LYS A 30 -53.32 -8.11 29.01
C LYS A 30 -53.86 -6.82 28.40
N ASN A 31 -54.43 -5.96 29.24
CA ASN A 31 -54.74 -4.59 28.87
C ASN A 31 -53.43 -3.80 28.79
N LEU A 32 -53.24 -3.09 27.69
CA LEU A 32 -52.04 -2.30 27.45
C LEU A 32 -52.37 -0.80 27.45
N LYS A 33 -51.45 -0.03 28.00
CA LYS A 33 -51.45 1.44 28.00
C LYS A 33 -50.31 1.92 27.12
N LEU A 34 -50.65 2.74 26.11
CA LEU A 34 -49.69 3.43 25.25
C LEU A 34 -49.68 4.91 25.66
N GLY A 35 -48.54 5.39 26.14
CA GLY A 35 -48.37 6.79 26.57
C GLY A 35 -47.02 7.35 26.14
N PRO A 36 -46.81 8.67 26.16
CA PRO A 36 -45.49 9.26 25.92
C PRO A 36 -44.51 8.85 27.02
N LEU A 37 -43.26 8.53 26.68
CA LEU A 37 -42.23 8.16 27.65
C LEU A 37 -41.44 9.37 28.18
N SER A 38 -41.29 10.43 27.38
CA SER A 38 -40.52 11.62 27.74
C SER A 38 -40.86 12.83 26.84
N LEU A 39 -40.13 13.95 26.97
CA LEU A 39 -40.17 15.09 26.02
C LEU A 39 -39.61 14.73 24.62
N LYS A 40 -38.99 13.55 24.48
CA LYS A 40 -38.51 13.02 23.21
C LYS A 40 -39.62 12.20 22.56
N LYS A 41 -39.65 12.17 21.22
CA LYS A 41 -40.67 11.56 20.36
C LYS A 41 -40.80 10.03 20.52
N GLU A 42 -41.15 9.56 21.72
CA GLU A 42 -41.12 8.16 22.16
C GLU A 42 -42.47 7.78 22.81
N LEU A 43 -42.96 6.58 22.50
CA LEU A 43 -44.14 6.00 23.16
C LEU A 43 -43.74 4.79 24.01
N LYS A 44 -44.19 4.78 25.26
CA LYS A 44 -44.16 3.65 26.19
C LYS A 44 -45.41 2.80 26.02
N LEU A 45 -45.25 1.53 25.68
CA LEU A 45 -46.28 0.50 25.78
C LEU A 45 -46.06 -0.33 27.05
N SER A 46 -46.98 -0.26 28.01
CA SER A 46 -46.89 -0.95 29.31
C SER A 46 -48.18 -1.70 29.65
N LYS A 47 -48.08 -2.69 30.55
CA LYS A 47 -49.25 -3.40 31.11
C LYS A 47 -50.01 -2.47 32.07
N THR A 48 -51.33 -2.55 32.11
CA THR A 48 -52.15 -1.82 33.09
C THR A 48 -53.28 -2.68 33.65
N THR A 49 -53.67 -2.43 34.89
CA THR A 49 -54.79 -3.07 35.59
C THR A 49 -55.99 -2.13 35.77
N GLU A 50 -55.89 -0.88 35.36
CA GLU A 50 -57.00 0.08 35.46
C GLU A 50 -58.12 -0.32 34.49
N GLU A 51 -59.38 0.04 34.79
CA GLU A 51 -60.57 -0.24 33.95
C GLU A 51 -61.21 1.03 33.36
N ASN A 52 -60.61 2.22 33.57
CA ASN A 52 -61.23 3.52 33.24
C ASN A 52 -60.59 4.35 32.10
N GLU A 53 -59.52 3.88 31.44
CA GLU A 53 -58.89 4.58 30.29
C GLU A 53 -59.10 3.82 28.97
N ALA A 54 -58.82 4.43 27.81
CA ALA A 54 -58.96 3.80 26.51
C ALA A 54 -57.92 2.66 26.30
N PHE A 55 -58.17 1.49 26.89
CA PHE A 55 -57.28 0.33 26.79
C PHE A 55 -57.18 -0.19 25.37
N LYS A 56 -56.00 -0.74 25.06
CA LYS A 56 -55.76 -1.39 23.78
C LYS A 56 -55.38 -2.84 24.04
N ALA A 57 -56.16 -3.75 23.47
CA ALA A 57 -55.78 -5.14 23.35
C ALA A 57 -55.02 -5.34 22.04
N LEU A 58 -54.04 -6.25 22.04
CA LEU A 58 -53.45 -6.74 20.81
C LEU A 58 -54.48 -7.58 20.05
N ASP A 59 -54.55 -7.42 18.73
CA ASP A 59 -55.39 -8.29 17.91
C ASP A 59 -54.80 -9.71 17.78
N SER A 60 -55.50 -10.62 17.10
CA SER A 60 -55.05 -12.00 16.89
C SER A 60 -53.70 -12.12 16.18
N GLN A 61 -53.24 -11.07 15.50
CA GLN A 61 -51.94 -11.01 14.83
C GLN A 61 -50.88 -10.27 15.65
N GLY A 62 -51.20 -9.82 16.87
CA GLY A 62 -50.29 -9.06 17.72
C GLY A 62 -50.14 -7.60 17.30
N ARG A 63 -51.12 -7.01 16.59
CA ARG A 63 -51.11 -5.60 16.19
C ARG A 63 -51.77 -4.73 17.24
N LEU A 64 -51.24 -3.53 17.42
CA LEU A 64 -51.84 -2.46 18.21
C LEU A 64 -52.16 -1.26 17.33
N LEU A 65 -53.34 -0.66 17.49
CA LEU A 65 -53.69 0.59 16.80
C LEU A 65 -53.02 1.78 17.49
N ILE A 66 -52.25 2.59 16.77
CA ILE A 66 -51.68 3.83 17.31
C ILE A 66 -52.77 4.92 17.27
N PRO A 67 -53.15 5.53 18.41
CA PRO A 67 -54.04 6.68 18.44
C PRO A 67 -53.67 7.77 17.42
N ALA A 68 -54.68 8.39 16.81
CA ALA A 68 -54.45 9.42 15.79
C ALA A 68 -53.69 10.64 16.35
N ASN A 69 -53.90 11.01 17.62
CA ASN A 69 -53.17 12.10 18.28
C ASN A 69 -51.67 11.82 18.33
N TYR A 70 -51.24 10.64 18.78
CA TYR A 70 -49.81 10.29 18.80
C TYR A 70 -49.22 10.19 17.40
N LYS A 71 -49.96 9.66 16.42
CA LYS A 71 -49.47 9.62 15.03
C LYS A 71 -49.20 11.01 14.47
N ASN A 72 -50.12 11.94 14.69
CA ASN A 72 -50.00 13.31 14.20
C ASN A 72 -48.88 14.07 14.92
N GLU A 73 -48.74 13.87 16.23
CA GLU A 73 -47.71 14.51 17.06
C GLU A 73 -46.29 14.04 16.70
N LEU A 74 -46.14 12.74 16.39
CA LEU A 74 -44.85 12.13 16.09
C LEU A 74 -44.53 12.07 14.59
N ASP A 75 -45.44 12.51 13.72
CA ASP A 75 -45.37 12.37 12.26
C ASP A 75 -45.22 10.90 11.80
N TRP A 76 -45.93 10.01 12.48
CA TRP A 76 -45.94 8.57 12.25
C TRP A 76 -47.02 8.19 11.23
N ASN A 77 -46.73 8.51 9.97
CA ASN A 77 -47.59 8.23 8.82
C ASN A 77 -47.47 6.76 8.36
N GLN A 78 -48.30 6.39 7.36
CA GLN A 78 -48.21 5.08 6.72
C GLN A 78 -46.78 4.84 6.22
N GLU A 79 -46.32 3.59 6.32
CA GLU A 79 -45.01 3.15 5.86
C GLU A 79 -43.81 3.63 6.67
N LYS A 80 -44.03 4.46 7.70
CA LYS A 80 -42.97 4.85 8.64
C LYS A 80 -42.46 3.61 9.38
N LYS A 81 -41.13 3.50 9.47
CA LYS A 81 -40.42 2.50 10.27
C LYS A 81 -40.26 3.00 11.70
N ILE A 82 -40.69 2.17 12.65
CA ILE A 82 -40.64 2.40 14.09
C ILE A 82 -39.71 1.37 14.68
N ASP A 83 -38.73 1.82 15.44
CA ASP A 83 -37.89 0.95 16.25
C ASP A 83 -38.64 0.62 17.56
N ILE A 84 -38.65 -0.66 17.91
CA ILE A 84 -39.26 -1.18 19.12
C ILE A 84 -38.17 -1.84 19.95
N THR A 85 -37.90 -1.24 21.11
CA THR A 85 -36.98 -1.79 22.13
C THR A 85 -37.76 -2.18 23.38
N THR A 86 -37.14 -2.99 24.25
CA THR A 86 -37.72 -3.35 25.55
C THR A 86 -36.86 -2.83 26.68
N ASP A 87 -37.53 -2.35 27.73
CA ASP A 87 -36.91 -1.96 28.99
C ASP A 87 -37.73 -2.59 30.12
N HIS A 88 -37.14 -3.58 30.80
CA HIS A 88 -37.73 -4.36 31.89
C HIS A 88 -39.19 -4.80 31.63
N ASP A 89 -40.17 -3.98 32.04
CA ASP A 89 -41.61 -4.26 32.06
C ASP A 89 -42.42 -3.51 30.99
N TYR A 90 -41.76 -2.79 30.07
CA TYR A 90 -42.42 -2.09 28.96
C TYR A 90 -41.64 -2.17 27.64
N ALA A 91 -42.33 -1.83 26.55
CA ALA A 91 -41.72 -1.61 25.24
C ALA A 91 -41.67 -0.12 24.91
N VAL A 92 -40.57 0.35 24.33
CA VAL A 92 -40.38 1.72 23.86
C VAL A 92 -40.45 1.74 22.35
N TRP A 93 -41.30 2.60 21.81
CA TRP A 93 -41.49 2.78 20.39
C TRP A 93 -40.98 4.17 20.01
N GLN A 94 -40.12 4.24 19.03
CA GLN A 94 -39.47 5.48 18.61
C GLN A 94 -39.26 5.49 17.10
N ASP A 95 -38.99 6.66 16.53
CA ASP A 95 -38.50 6.74 15.15
C ASP A 95 -37.28 5.82 14.96
N GLU A 96 -37.07 5.31 13.75
CA GLU A 96 -35.87 4.54 13.40
C GLU A 96 -34.62 5.29 13.91
N VAL A 97 -34.06 4.81 15.03
CA VAL A 97 -32.90 5.43 15.65
C VAL A 97 -31.74 5.09 14.76
N GLN A 98 -31.23 6.11 14.09
CA GLN A 98 -29.95 6.01 13.44
C GLN A 98 -28.94 5.78 14.56
N VAL A 99 -28.26 4.65 14.48
CA VAL A 99 -27.17 4.29 15.39
C VAL A 99 -25.94 4.03 14.55
N CYS A 100 -24.78 4.14 15.18
CA CYS A 100 -23.52 3.74 14.58
C CYS A 100 -23.57 2.24 14.28
N GLU A 101 -23.33 1.87 13.02
CA GLU A 101 -23.31 0.48 12.56
C GLU A 101 -22.24 -0.38 13.27
N ILE A 102 -21.23 0.27 13.86
CA ILE A 102 -20.09 -0.40 14.52
C ILE A 102 -20.36 -0.60 16.01
N CYS A 103 -20.72 0.45 16.75
CA CYS A 103 -20.83 0.40 18.21
C CYS A 103 -22.25 0.58 18.76
N GLY A 104 -23.23 0.89 17.92
CA GLY A 104 -24.62 1.14 18.33
C GLY A 104 -24.86 2.50 19.02
N SER A 105 -23.84 3.35 19.15
CA SER A 105 -24.02 4.71 19.70
C SER A 105 -24.91 5.56 18.80
N SER A 106 -25.75 6.42 19.37
CA SER A 106 -26.54 7.41 18.65
C SER A 106 -25.92 8.82 18.66
N ASP A 107 -24.73 8.97 19.25
CA ASP A 107 -24.05 10.26 19.40
C ASP A 107 -23.19 10.59 18.16
N THR A 108 -23.21 11.86 17.73
CA THR A 108 -22.30 12.42 16.69
C THR A 108 -22.21 11.56 15.43
N LEU A 109 -23.37 11.23 14.85
CA LEU A 109 -23.43 10.34 13.68
C LEU A 109 -23.06 11.07 12.40
N VAL A 110 -22.20 10.41 11.61
CA VAL A 110 -21.81 10.81 10.27
C VAL A 110 -22.37 9.78 9.28
N SER A 111 -23.01 10.27 8.22
CA SER A 111 -23.50 9.40 7.14
C SER A 111 -22.34 9.00 6.23
N VAL A 112 -22.08 7.70 6.11
CA VAL A 112 -21.07 7.12 5.22
C VAL A 112 -21.76 6.17 4.24
N LYS A 113 -21.91 6.62 2.99
CA LYS A 113 -22.70 5.94 1.95
C LYS A 113 -24.17 5.72 2.39
N LYS A 114 -24.50 4.53 2.89
CA LYS A 114 -25.87 4.13 3.29
C LYS A 114 -25.97 3.77 4.78
N ALA A 115 -24.90 3.94 5.55
CA ALA A 115 -24.83 3.64 6.97
C ALA A 115 -24.46 4.88 7.78
N PHE A 116 -24.70 4.84 9.09
CA PHE A 116 -24.24 5.86 10.03
C PHE A 116 -23.10 5.32 10.86
N VAL A 117 -22.08 6.15 11.09
CA VAL A 117 -20.93 5.83 11.94
C VAL A 117 -20.70 7.02 12.86
N CYS A 118 -20.51 6.78 14.17
CA CYS A 118 -20.19 7.88 15.09
C CYS A 118 -18.76 8.39 14.85
N GLU A 119 -18.49 9.64 15.25
CA GLU A 119 -17.16 10.26 15.11
C GLU A 119 -16.05 9.45 15.78
N ASP A 120 -16.30 8.81 16.93
CA ASP A 120 -15.33 7.98 17.65
C ASP A 120 -14.90 6.76 16.83
N CYS A 121 -15.86 5.97 16.33
CA CYS A 121 -15.55 4.79 15.51
C CYS A 121 -14.90 5.18 14.18
N LEU A 122 -15.29 6.31 13.59
CA LEU A 122 -14.65 6.84 12.39
C LEU A 122 -13.20 7.26 12.69
N GLY A 123 -12.95 7.93 13.82
CA GLY A 123 -11.63 8.33 14.29
C GLY A 123 -10.71 7.14 14.56
N GLU A 124 -11.20 6.13 15.27
CA GLU A 124 -10.46 4.90 15.54
C GLU A 124 -10.15 4.14 14.24
N GLY A 125 -11.13 3.97 13.36
CA GLY A 125 -10.92 3.34 12.06
C GLY A 125 -9.85 4.03 11.22
N ASN A 126 -9.87 5.37 11.18
CA ASN A 126 -8.85 6.17 10.52
C ASN A 126 -7.46 5.98 11.15
N GLU A 127 -7.34 5.99 12.48
CA GLU A 127 -6.06 5.76 13.14
C GLU A 127 -5.54 4.34 12.88
N GLN A 128 -6.41 3.33 12.82
CA GLN A 128 -5.99 1.96 12.45
C GLN A 128 -5.46 1.87 11.01
N VAL A 129 -6.03 2.62 10.06
CA VAL A 129 -5.46 2.72 8.70
C VAL A 129 -4.08 3.37 8.74
N VAL A 130 -3.96 4.52 9.40
CA VAL A 130 -2.69 5.27 9.50
C VAL A 130 -1.61 4.46 10.21
N ASN A 131 -1.95 3.78 11.29
CA ASN A 131 -1.02 3.03 12.12
C ASN A 131 -0.40 1.84 11.38
N ARG A 132 -1.16 1.13 10.54
CA ARG A 132 -0.62 0.03 9.71
C ARG A 132 0.49 0.52 8.77
N TRP A 133 0.27 1.63 8.08
CA TRP A 133 1.29 2.28 7.25
C TRP A 133 2.48 2.76 8.09
N ARG A 134 2.21 3.39 9.24
CA ARG A 134 3.21 3.92 10.16
C ARG A 134 4.18 2.83 10.63
N VAL A 135 3.65 1.70 11.10
CA VAL A 135 4.43 0.55 11.59
C VAL A 135 5.28 -0.05 10.48
N TYR A 136 4.69 -0.33 9.32
CA TYR A 136 5.42 -0.94 8.21
C TYR A 136 6.55 -0.03 7.70
N MET A 137 6.27 1.25 7.45
CA MET A 137 7.30 2.17 6.96
C MET A 137 8.37 2.45 8.02
N GLN A 138 8.01 2.49 9.31
CA GLN A 138 8.99 2.62 10.39
C GLN A 138 9.97 1.44 10.40
N GLY A 139 9.49 0.21 10.22
CA GLY A 139 10.35 -0.97 10.08
C GLY A 139 11.36 -0.82 8.95
N LEU A 140 10.90 -0.40 7.76
CA LEU A 140 11.78 -0.15 6.61
C LEU A 140 12.82 0.94 6.85
N VAL A 141 12.42 2.05 7.49
CA VAL A 141 13.35 3.15 7.80
C VAL A 141 14.36 2.74 8.87
N SER A 142 13.94 2.01 9.90
CA SER A 142 14.85 1.46 10.91
C SER A 142 15.92 0.57 10.26
N SER A 143 15.53 -0.41 9.44
CA SER A 143 16.49 -1.25 8.71
C SER A 143 17.38 -0.43 7.77
N TYR A 144 16.83 0.59 7.10
CA TYR A 144 17.61 1.46 6.24
C TYR A 144 18.71 2.21 7.01
N LEU A 145 18.40 2.75 8.19
CA LEU A 145 19.35 3.45 9.04
C LEU A 145 20.45 2.50 9.54
N GLU A 146 20.07 1.31 10.02
CA GLU A 146 21.00 0.27 10.46
C GLU A 146 21.99 -0.11 9.35
N TYR A 147 21.51 -0.44 8.15
CA TYR A 147 22.40 -0.77 7.03
C TYR A 147 23.22 0.43 6.55
N CYS A 148 22.73 1.66 6.70
CA CYS A 148 23.54 2.84 6.43
C CYS A 148 24.71 2.95 7.41
N GLU A 149 24.50 2.67 8.70
CA GLU A 149 25.55 2.64 9.72
C GLU A 149 26.55 1.51 9.46
N LEU A 150 26.08 0.27 9.25
CA LEU A 150 26.94 -0.88 8.95
C LEU A 150 27.83 -0.64 7.71
N SER A 151 27.29 0.04 6.68
CA SER A 151 28.05 0.40 5.48
C SER A 151 29.20 1.40 5.70
N LEU A 152 29.29 1.99 6.90
CA LEU A 152 30.38 2.90 7.30
C LEU A 152 31.45 2.17 8.10
N GLU A 153 31.04 1.22 8.93
CA GLU A 153 31.93 0.49 9.85
C GLU A 153 32.68 -0.63 9.16
N GLN A 154 31.94 -1.43 8.40
CA GLN A 154 32.44 -2.63 7.74
C GLN A 154 32.47 -2.35 6.23
N GLU A 155 33.54 -2.77 5.55
CA GLU A 155 33.53 -2.83 4.08
C GLU A 155 32.68 -4.04 3.61
N ASP A 156 31.54 -4.24 4.26
CA ASP A 156 30.58 -5.28 3.97
C ASP A 156 29.69 -4.84 2.80
N GLU A 157 29.86 -5.54 1.69
CA GLU A 157 29.19 -5.28 0.42
C GLU A 157 27.68 -5.52 0.53
N GLU A 158 27.28 -6.44 1.41
CA GLU A 158 25.87 -6.75 1.63
C GLU A 158 25.16 -5.60 2.36
N SER A 159 25.81 -4.98 3.34
CA SER A 159 25.28 -3.79 4.01
C SER A 159 25.02 -2.62 3.05
N VAL A 160 25.94 -2.35 2.12
CA VAL A 160 25.72 -1.35 1.05
C VAL A 160 24.52 -1.75 0.17
N HIS A 161 24.43 -3.02 -0.20
CA HIS A 161 23.31 -3.54 -1.01
C HIS A 161 21.97 -3.36 -0.30
N GLN A 162 21.87 -3.78 0.96
CA GLN A 162 20.64 -3.72 1.76
C GLN A 162 20.22 -2.28 2.05
N ALA A 163 21.16 -1.38 2.34
CA ALA A 163 20.87 0.05 2.45
C ALA A 163 20.25 0.59 1.15
N ARG A 164 20.78 0.22 -0.02
CA ARG A 164 20.19 0.63 -1.32
C ARG A 164 18.82 0.03 -1.56
N VAL A 165 18.61 -1.24 -1.19
CA VAL A 165 17.32 -1.91 -1.37
C VAL A 165 16.26 -1.25 -0.51
N ASN A 166 16.50 -1.05 0.79
CA ASN A 166 15.54 -0.41 1.68
C ASN A 166 15.29 1.06 1.29
N GLY A 167 16.33 1.81 0.90
CA GLY A 167 16.16 3.17 0.38
C GLY A 167 15.29 3.24 -0.89
N ARG A 168 15.37 2.26 -1.79
CA ARG A 168 14.47 2.17 -2.96
C ARG A 168 13.04 1.81 -2.58
N LYS A 169 12.84 0.90 -1.62
CA LYS A 169 11.51 0.55 -1.10
C LYS A 169 10.82 1.77 -0.49
N ILE A 170 11.51 2.50 0.40
CA ILE A 170 10.98 3.72 1.03
C ILE A 170 10.56 4.73 -0.04
N ARG A 171 11.43 5.02 -1.03
CA ARG A 171 11.11 5.94 -2.12
C ARG A 171 9.91 5.49 -2.96
N ALA A 172 9.82 4.21 -3.31
CA ALA A 172 8.69 3.68 -4.06
C ALA A 172 7.38 3.83 -3.31
N LEU A 173 7.38 3.62 -1.98
CA LEU A 173 6.19 3.78 -1.15
C LEU A 173 5.79 5.23 -0.97
N MET A 174 6.76 6.13 -0.76
CA MET A 174 6.50 7.57 -0.71
C MET A 174 5.88 8.06 -2.02
N GLU A 175 6.39 7.61 -3.17
CA GLU A 175 5.81 7.91 -4.49
C GLU A 175 4.40 7.31 -4.66
N PHE A 176 4.18 6.09 -4.18
CA PHE A 176 2.88 5.40 -4.23
C PHE A 176 1.80 6.18 -3.49
N ILE A 177 2.09 6.64 -2.26
CA ILE A 177 1.21 7.48 -1.44
C ILE A 177 1.25 8.98 -1.85
N GLN A 178 1.81 9.29 -3.01
CA GLN A 178 1.84 10.63 -3.63
C GLN A 178 2.64 11.70 -2.86
N VAL A 179 3.59 11.29 -2.03
CA VAL A 179 4.57 12.22 -1.46
C VAL A 179 5.54 12.61 -2.57
N THR A 180 5.49 13.87 -2.97
CA THR A 180 6.37 14.47 -3.98
C THR A 180 7.04 15.72 -3.40
N ASN A 181 8.22 16.08 -3.91
CA ASN A 181 8.97 17.28 -3.50
C ASN A 181 9.21 17.40 -1.98
N HIS A 182 9.44 16.27 -1.31
CA HIS A 182 9.62 16.21 0.15
C HIS A 182 11.12 16.14 0.53
N PRO A 183 11.59 16.87 1.57
CA PRO A 183 13.01 16.87 1.97
C PRO A 183 13.61 15.48 2.27
N LEU A 184 12.79 14.54 2.77
CA LEU A 184 13.22 13.15 2.95
C LEU A 184 13.59 12.48 1.62
N LEU A 185 12.83 12.73 0.55
CA LEU A 185 13.13 12.18 -0.77
C LEU A 185 14.45 12.71 -1.30
N ASP A 186 14.75 14.00 -1.08
CA ASP A 186 16.03 14.59 -1.49
C ASP A 186 17.21 13.94 -0.77
N ARG A 187 17.08 13.71 0.54
CA ARG A 187 18.10 12.99 1.32
C ARG A 187 18.24 11.54 0.90
N LEU A 188 17.15 10.81 0.71
CA LEU A 188 17.15 9.44 0.21
C LEU A 188 17.80 9.35 -1.18
N ASN A 189 17.53 10.31 -2.07
CA ASN A 189 18.15 10.41 -3.39
C ASN A 189 19.65 10.65 -3.29
N ALA A 190 20.06 11.60 -2.45
CA ALA A 190 21.47 11.92 -2.22
C ALA A 190 22.22 10.72 -1.65
N ALA A 191 21.67 10.02 -0.66
CA ALA A 191 22.26 8.83 -0.05
C ALA A 191 22.32 7.68 -1.07
N HIS A 192 21.24 7.43 -1.81
CA HIS A 192 21.18 6.40 -2.85
C HIS A 192 22.28 6.59 -3.91
N LYS A 193 22.56 7.84 -4.31
CA LYS A 193 23.64 8.16 -5.25
C LYS A 193 25.04 7.89 -4.67
N ARG A 194 25.23 7.98 -3.36
CA ARG A 194 26.52 7.66 -2.71
C ARG A 194 26.72 6.16 -2.60
N LEU A 195 25.71 5.46 -2.08
CA LEU A 195 25.70 4.00 -1.97
C LEU A 195 25.82 3.34 -3.34
N GLY A 196 25.15 3.90 -4.36
CA GLY A 196 25.16 3.41 -5.74
C GLY A 196 26.56 3.28 -6.31
N LYS A 197 27.39 4.31 -6.15
CA LYS A 197 28.77 4.31 -6.69
C LYS A 197 29.67 3.25 -6.08
N VAL A 198 29.48 2.94 -4.80
CA VAL A 198 30.23 1.87 -4.12
C VAL A 198 29.78 0.53 -4.69
N ARG A 199 28.46 0.27 -4.68
CA ARG A 199 27.89 -0.98 -5.17
C ARG A 199 28.14 -1.25 -6.66
N GLU A 200 28.11 -0.22 -7.50
CA GLU A 200 28.47 -0.33 -8.93
C GLU A 200 29.92 -0.80 -9.10
N SER A 201 30.84 -0.31 -8.26
CA SER A 201 32.25 -0.73 -8.32
C SER A 201 32.45 -2.14 -7.79
N GLU A 202 31.72 -2.54 -6.74
CA GLU A 202 31.72 -3.90 -6.18
C GLU A 202 31.23 -4.92 -7.20
N VAL A 203 30.00 -4.75 -7.71
CA VAL A 203 29.41 -5.68 -8.69
C VAL A 203 30.31 -5.84 -9.91
N PHE A 204 30.89 -4.75 -10.42
CA PHE A 204 31.82 -4.82 -11.55
C PHE A 204 33.13 -5.54 -11.17
N MET A 205 33.70 -5.25 -10.01
CA MET A 205 34.94 -5.88 -9.54
C MET A 205 34.77 -7.39 -9.39
N ASP A 206 33.67 -7.83 -8.78
CA ASP A 206 33.36 -9.24 -8.51
C ASP A 206 33.13 -10.01 -9.81
N GLU A 207 32.30 -9.47 -10.71
CA GLU A 207 32.03 -10.09 -12.01
C GLU A 207 33.33 -10.32 -12.80
N PHE A 208 34.17 -9.28 -12.90
CA PHE A 208 35.39 -9.37 -13.70
C PHE A 208 36.46 -10.24 -13.03
N LYS A 209 36.45 -10.35 -11.69
CA LYS A 209 37.28 -11.32 -10.98
C LYS A 209 36.83 -12.76 -11.28
N GLU A 210 35.52 -13.03 -11.22
CA GLU A 210 34.97 -14.34 -11.55
C GLU A 210 35.23 -14.74 -13.02
N ARG A 211 35.10 -13.79 -13.96
CA ARG A 211 35.45 -14.01 -15.37
C ARG A 211 36.94 -14.29 -15.58
N ALA A 212 37.82 -13.67 -14.80
CA ALA A 212 39.25 -13.97 -14.82
C ALA A 212 39.50 -15.42 -14.37
N GLU A 213 38.85 -15.87 -13.30
CA GLU A 213 39.01 -17.23 -12.76
C GLU A 213 38.47 -18.31 -13.71
N LYS A 214 37.43 -18.00 -14.50
CA LYS A 214 36.79 -18.96 -15.41
C LYS A 214 37.43 -19.07 -16.80
N THR A 215 38.24 -18.08 -17.21
CA THR A 215 38.77 -18.07 -18.58
C THR A 215 40.01 -18.94 -18.71
N SER A 216 40.10 -19.73 -19.78
CA SER A 216 41.28 -20.55 -20.09
C SER A 216 42.35 -19.81 -20.90
N LYS A 217 42.07 -18.56 -21.29
CA LYS A 217 42.93 -17.74 -22.13
C LYS A 217 43.69 -16.75 -21.25
N GLU A 218 44.98 -17.00 -21.02
CA GLU A 218 45.87 -16.16 -20.20
C GLU A 218 45.79 -14.67 -20.57
N GLN A 219 45.77 -14.35 -21.88
CA GLN A 219 45.64 -12.98 -22.34
C GLN A 219 44.29 -12.30 -22.00
N TYR A 220 43.22 -13.07 -21.76
CA TYR A 220 41.91 -12.56 -21.37
C TYR A 220 41.82 -12.45 -19.85
N GLU A 221 42.36 -13.43 -19.13
CA GLU A 221 42.49 -13.40 -17.67
C GLU A 221 43.16 -12.09 -17.24
N GLU A 222 44.27 -11.73 -17.88
CA GLU A 222 45.01 -10.51 -17.57
C GLU A 222 44.17 -9.24 -17.77
N VAL A 223 43.41 -9.13 -18.87
CA VAL A 223 42.54 -7.98 -19.12
C VAL A 223 41.44 -7.90 -18.05
N TYR A 224 40.83 -9.03 -17.70
CA TYR A 224 39.79 -9.09 -16.67
C TYR A 224 40.32 -8.70 -15.29
N ARG A 225 41.52 -9.19 -14.91
CA ARG A 225 42.20 -8.79 -13.68
C ARG A 225 42.47 -7.30 -13.63
N GLN A 226 43.02 -6.72 -14.70
CA GLN A 226 43.29 -5.28 -14.74
C GLN A 226 42.01 -4.44 -14.63
N LEU A 227 40.89 -4.88 -15.24
CA LEU A 227 39.59 -4.22 -15.09
C LEU A 227 39.08 -4.29 -13.64
N SER A 228 39.16 -5.46 -13.02
CA SER A 228 38.80 -5.65 -11.61
C SER A 228 39.66 -4.77 -10.69
N ASP A 229 40.97 -4.67 -10.93
CA ASP A 229 41.89 -3.81 -10.19
C ASP A 229 41.53 -2.31 -10.32
N GLN A 230 41.18 -1.86 -11.53
CA GLN A 230 40.73 -0.48 -11.73
C GLN A 230 39.43 -0.20 -10.97
N ALA A 231 38.49 -1.14 -10.97
CA ALA A 231 37.26 -1.03 -10.19
C ALA A 231 37.53 -1.03 -8.69
N GLY A 232 38.43 -1.89 -8.19
CA GLY A 232 38.87 -1.91 -6.78
C GLY A 232 39.45 -0.57 -6.32
N LYS A 233 40.31 0.05 -7.14
CA LYS A 233 40.84 1.41 -6.87
C LYS A 233 39.71 2.45 -6.78
N LYS A 234 38.68 2.35 -7.62
CA LYS A 234 37.51 3.25 -7.56
C LYS A 234 36.62 2.94 -6.37
N LYS A 235 36.40 1.67 -6.01
CA LYS A 235 35.67 1.23 -4.81
C LYS A 235 36.24 1.91 -3.57
N ILE A 236 37.55 1.83 -3.34
CA ILE A 236 38.23 2.49 -2.20
C ILE A 236 37.94 4.00 -2.19
N LYS A 237 38.07 4.68 -3.33
CA LYS A 237 37.76 6.11 -3.45
C LYS A 237 36.29 6.41 -3.17
N HIS A 238 35.38 5.58 -3.66
CA HIS A 238 33.94 5.75 -3.45
C HIS A 238 33.56 5.48 -1.99
N HIS A 239 34.18 4.49 -1.34
CA HIS A 239 33.96 4.18 0.06
C HIS A 239 34.46 5.30 0.98
N LYS A 240 35.62 5.90 0.71
CA LYS A 240 36.09 7.11 1.42
C LYS A 240 35.09 8.28 1.27
N ASN A 241 34.51 8.43 0.07
CA ASN A 241 33.46 9.44 -0.16
C ASN A 241 32.14 9.08 0.53
N LEU A 242 31.80 7.80 0.66
CA LEU A 242 30.64 7.33 1.40
C LEU A 242 30.80 7.66 2.88
N LYS A 243 31.91 7.22 3.50
CA LYS A 243 32.23 7.48 4.92
C LYS A 243 32.16 8.95 5.30
N SER A 244 32.62 9.84 4.41
CA SER A 244 32.63 11.29 4.68
C SER A 244 31.31 12.02 4.39
N LYS A 245 30.43 11.47 3.55
CA LYS A 245 29.23 12.18 3.06
C LYS A 245 27.93 11.57 3.54
N LEU A 246 27.83 10.25 3.69
CA LEU A 246 26.60 9.61 4.12
C LEU A 246 26.15 10.10 5.51
N PRO A 247 27.03 10.24 6.52
CA PRO A 247 26.64 10.79 7.84
C PRO A 247 26.16 12.25 7.80
N LYS A 248 26.43 12.99 6.72
CA LYS A 248 25.93 14.36 6.53
C LYS A 248 24.54 14.38 5.90
N ILE A 249 24.17 13.29 5.21
CA ILE A 249 22.90 13.14 4.49
C ILE A 249 21.89 12.43 5.40
N ILE A 250 22.31 11.32 6.00
CA ILE A 250 21.56 10.51 6.95
C ILE A 250 22.13 10.83 8.33
N ASN A 251 21.55 11.87 8.94
CA ASN A 251 21.95 12.44 10.23
C ASN A 251 20.72 12.60 11.13
N GLU A 252 20.89 13.21 12.30
CA GLU A 252 19.78 13.52 13.23
C GLU A 252 18.64 14.28 12.55
N THR A 253 18.94 15.24 11.68
CA THR A 253 17.91 15.96 10.91
C THR A 253 17.06 15.03 10.04
N PHE A 254 17.65 13.99 9.42
CA PHE A 254 16.87 13.01 8.67
C PHE A 254 15.92 12.23 9.60
N VAL A 255 16.40 11.84 10.78
CA VAL A 255 15.59 11.11 11.77
C VAL A 255 14.45 11.98 12.30
N GLU A 256 14.69 13.25 12.59
CA GLU A 256 13.68 14.23 12.99
C GLU A 256 12.64 14.46 11.88
N GLN A 257 13.08 14.64 10.64
CA GLN A 257 12.20 14.76 9.48
C GLN A 257 11.33 13.52 9.29
N TRP A 258 11.91 12.33 9.47
CA TRP A 258 11.16 11.07 9.41
C TRP A 258 10.13 10.99 10.52
N LYS A 259 10.51 11.32 11.76
CA LYS A 259 9.59 11.34 12.90
C LYS A 259 8.42 12.28 12.66
N HIS A 260 8.70 13.50 12.19
CA HIS A 260 7.66 14.48 11.86
C HIS A 260 6.72 13.96 10.77
N PHE A 261 7.26 13.46 9.66
CA PHE A 261 6.47 12.87 8.58
C PHE A 261 5.56 11.74 9.09
N LYS A 262 6.14 10.81 9.86
CA LYS A 262 5.46 9.64 10.42
C LYS A 262 4.35 9.99 11.41
N ASP A 263 4.56 11.00 12.24
CA ASP A 263 3.65 11.33 13.34
C ASP A 263 2.60 12.37 12.94
N GLN A 264 2.92 13.27 12.00
CA GLN A 264 2.07 14.42 11.66
C GLN A 264 1.55 14.36 10.22
N GLU A 265 2.37 13.94 9.25
CA GLU A 265 2.06 14.15 7.83
C GLU A 265 1.42 12.92 7.16
N ILE A 266 1.88 11.71 7.48
CA ILE A 266 1.52 10.47 6.78
C ILE A 266 0.00 10.28 6.64
N ARG A 267 -0.77 10.71 7.65
CA ARG A 267 -2.24 10.63 7.65
C ARG A 267 -2.89 11.36 6.47
N TYR A 268 -2.33 12.48 6.05
CA TYR A 268 -2.86 13.29 4.94
C TYR A 268 -2.66 12.60 3.59
N TYR A 269 -1.71 11.67 3.50
CA TYR A 269 -1.42 10.92 2.29
C TYR A 269 -2.18 9.59 2.25
N VAL A 270 -2.27 8.88 3.38
CA VAL A 270 -2.83 7.51 3.40
C VAL A 270 -4.35 7.45 3.57
N LEU A 271 -4.98 8.42 4.25
CA LEU A 271 -6.43 8.43 4.40
C LEU A 271 -7.20 8.64 3.08
N PRO A 272 -6.79 9.55 2.16
CA PRO A 272 -7.44 9.69 0.86
C PRO A 272 -6.96 8.65 -0.18
N LEU A 273 -6.06 7.73 0.19
CA LEU A 273 -5.43 6.81 -0.76
C LEU A 273 -6.42 5.77 -1.27
N LEU A 274 -6.68 5.79 -2.57
CA LEU A 274 -7.40 4.73 -3.28
C LEU A 274 -6.39 3.70 -3.78
N VAL A 275 -6.12 2.68 -2.96
CA VAL A 275 -5.03 1.70 -3.18
C VAL A 275 -5.12 1.03 -4.55
N GLU A 276 -6.30 0.56 -4.94
CA GLU A 276 -6.49 -0.14 -6.22
C GLU A 276 -6.27 0.76 -7.43
N GLU A 277 -6.80 1.98 -7.42
CA GLU A 277 -6.58 2.96 -8.49
C GLU A 277 -5.09 3.30 -8.63
N ARG A 278 -4.38 3.40 -7.49
CA ARG A 278 -2.94 3.66 -7.49
C ARG A 278 -2.11 2.49 -7.97
N ILE A 279 -2.51 1.24 -7.70
CA ILE A 279 -1.84 0.08 -8.31
C ILE A 279 -2.02 0.15 -9.83
N GLN A 280 -3.25 0.35 -10.30
CA GLN A 280 -3.58 0.42 -11.72
C GLN A 280 -2.77 1.51 -12.45
N ASP A 281 -2.57 2.68 -11.83
CA ASP A 281 -1.73 3.74 -12.39
C ASP A 281 -0.29 3.27 -12.67
N PHE A 282 0.32 2.54 -11.72
CA PHE A 282 1.69 2.04 -11.88
C PHE A 282 1.76 0.92 -12.92
N GLU A 283 0.77 0.01 -12.94
CA GLU A 283 0.69 -1.07 -13.92
C GLU A 283 0.49 -0.53 -15.34
N ASN A 284 -0.36 0.48 -15.52
CA ASN A 284 -0.49 1.21 -16.78
C ASN A 284 0.84 1.86 -17.19
N GLY A 285 1.57 2.46 -16.24
CA GLY A 285 2.91 3.00 -16.49
C GLY A 285 3.92 1.93 -16.90
N PHE A 286 3.81 0.71 -16.38
CA PHE A 286 4.61 -0.43 -16.80
C PHE A 286 4.29 -0.84 -18.24
N ALA A 287 3.01 -1.02 -18.57
CA ALA A 287 2.58 -1.35 -19.93
C ALA A 287 3.08 -0.30 -20.95
N GLN A 288 2.91 0.99 -20.65
CA GLN A 288 3.43 2.07 -21.50
C GLN A 288 4.95 2.02 -21.68
N ALA A 289 5.70 1.67 -20.64
CA ALA A 289 7.15 1.51 -20.73
C ALA A 289 7.54 0.31 -21.61
N VAL A 290 6.79 -0.80 -21.53
CA VAL A 290 6.98 -1.98 -22.38
C VAL A 290 6.66 -1.65 -23.83
N GLU A 291 5.53 -1.02 -24.11
CA GLU A 291 5.13 -0.58 -25.46
C GLU A 291 6.19 0.33 -26.08
N LYS A 292 6.69 1.32 -25.32
CA LYS A 292 7.76 2.21 -25.78
C LYS A 292 9.05 1.46 -26.10
N TYR A 293 9.42 0.47 -25.29
CA TYR A 293 10.59 -0.38 -25.57
C TYR A 293 10.40 -1.16 -26.87
N LEU A 294 9.27 -1.85 -27.03
CA LEU A 294 8.95 -2.64 -28.23
C LEU A 294 8.93 -1.78 -29.49
N GLU A 295 8.38 -0.57 -29.41
CA GLU A 295 8.38 0.39 -30.51
C GLU A 295 9.81 0.76 -30.93
N LEU A 296 10.69 1.09 -29.98
CA LEU A 296 12.08 1.47 -30.26
C LEU A 296 12.89 0.29 -30.79
N SER A 297 12.75 -0.89 -30.19
CA SER A 297 13.47 -2.10 -30.62
C SER A 297 13.06 -2.55 -32.02
N SER A 298 11.83 -2.24 -32.48
CA SER A 298 11.41 -2.53 -33.86
C SER A 298 12.02 -1.61 -34.91
N LYS A 299 12.47 -0.41 -34.51
CA LYS A 299 12.94 0.67 -35.41
C LYS A 299 14.45 0.86 -35.39
N GLN A 300 15.12 0.45 -34.32
CA GLN A 300 16.52 0.73 -34.03
C GLN A 300 17.28 -0.56 -33.69
N ASP A 301 18.61 -0.50 -33.72
CA ASP A 301 19.43 -1.60 -33.21
C ASP A 301 19.11 -1.86 -31.73
N HIS A 302 19.06 -3.13 -31.33
CA HIS A 302 18.81 -3.54 -29.95
C HIS A 302 19.84 -2.91 -28.99
N ASN A 303 21.08 -2.73 -29.43
CA ASN A 303 22.15 -2.11 -28.66
C ASN A 303 22.14 -0.58 -28.72
N ASP A 304 21.16 0.04 -29.40
CA ASP A 304 21.03 1.49 -29.39
C ASP A 304 20.78 2.01 -27.97
N LYS A 305 21.41 3.14 -27.64
CA LYS A 305 21.34 3.75 -26.32
C LYS A 305 19.89 4.04 -25.91
N HIS A 306 19.06 4.53 -26.82
CA HIS A 306 17.66 4.86 -26.53
C HIS A 306 16.82 3.60 -26.27
N THR A 307 17.05 2.52 -27.02
CA THR A 307 16.43 1.21 -26.78
C THR A 307 16.79 0.68 -25.39
N LEU A 308 18.07 0.71 -25.03
CA LEU A 308 18.56 0.28 -23.72
C LEU A 308 18.07 1.18 -22.56
N ASP A 309 17.89 2.48 -22.79
CA ASP A 309 17.31 3.41 -21.82
C ASP A 309 15.79 3.17 -21.61
N ALA A 310 15.07 2.83 -22.67
CA ALA A 310 13.67 2.42 -22.57
C ALA A 310 13.53 1.11 -21.77
N LEU A 311 14.40 0.12 -22.04
CA LEU A 311 14.41 -1.13 -21.29
C LEU A 311 14.77 -0.94 -19.81
N HIS A 312 15.71 -0.03 -19.51
CA HIS A 312 16.02 0.35 -18.14
C HIS A 312 14.80 0.94 -17.41
N SER A 313 13.95 1.68 -18.13
CA SER A 313 12.70 2.24 -17.59
C SER A 313 11.70 1.14 -17.21
N VAL A 314 11.52 0.13 -18.08
CA VAL A 314 10.71 -1.07 -17.78
C VAL A 314 11.19 -1.74 -16.48
N ARG A 315 12.51 -1.94 -16.35
CA ARG A 315 13.11 -2.52 -15.14
C ARG A 315 12.86 -1.69 -13.88
N ILE A 316 12.99 -0.36 -13.97
CA ILE A 316 12.74 0.53 -12.82
C ILE A 316 11.28 0.38 -12.36
N ILE A 317 10.32 0.47 -13.28
CA ILE A 317 8.89 0.45 -12.95
C ILE A 317 8.51 -0.92 -12.40
N SER A 318 8.93 -2.02 -13.03
CA SER A 318 8.73 -3.39 -12.51
C SER A 318 9.27 -3.56 -11.08
N LYS A 319 10.47 -3.03 -10.78
CA LYS A 319 11.02 -3.06 -9.41
C LYS A 319 10.17 -2.28 -8.42
N LYS A 320 9.68 -1.09 -8.81
CA LYS A 320 8.80 -0.28 -7.95
C LYS A 320 7.50 -1.01 -7.64
N ILE A 321 6.81 -1.52 -8.67
CA ILE A 321 5.55 -2.25 -8.52
C ILE A 321 5.73 -3.46 -7.61
N ARG A 322 6.80 -4.24 -7.81
CA ARG A 322 7.14 -5.34 -6.91
C ARG A 322 7.28 -4.89 -5.44
N TYR A 323 7.94 -3.76 -5.18
CA TYR A 323 8.09 -3.26 -3.81
C TYR A 323 6.75 -2.82 -3.21
N ILE A 324 5.89 -2.21 -4.02
CA ILE A 324 4.54 -1.78 -3.63
C ILE A 324 3.69 -2.99 -3.27
N HIS A 325 3.57 -4.01 -4.14
CA HIS A 325 2.79 -5.20 -3.82
C HIS A 325 3.28 -5.96 -2.58
N ASN A 326 4.60 -6.10 -2.42
CA ASN A 326 5.13 -6.70 -1.18
C ASN A 326 4.74 -5.90 0.05
N ALA A 327 4.78 -4.56 -0.01
CA ALA A 327 4.35 -3.72 1.11
C ALA A 327 2.85 -3.85 1.38
N LEU A 328 2.02 -3.84 0.35
CA LEU A 328 0.58 -3.95 0.50
C LEU A 328 0.17 -5.32 1.05
N HIS A 329 0.87 -6.40 0.70
CA HIS A 329 0.69 -7.71 1.30
C HIS A 329 0.90 -7.67 2.82
N GLU A 330 1.98 -7.02 3.28
CA GLU A 330 2.28 -6.90 4.72
C GLU A 330 1.32 -5.94 5.46
N ILE A 331 0.87 -4.86 4.80
CA ILE A 331 -0.03 -3.85 5.39
C ILE A 331 -1.48 -4.35 5.50
N TYR A 332 -1.96 -5.07 4.48
CA TYR A 332 -3.38 -5.45 4.34
C TYR A 332 -3.65 -6.95 4.46
N ALA A 333 -2.63 -7.81 4.55
CA ALA A 333 -2.76 -9.27 4.58
C ALA A 333 -3.59 -9.85 3.40
N SER A 334 -3.53 -9.19 2.24
CA SER A 334 -4.22 -9.57 1.00
C SER A 334 -3.30 -10.35 0.04
N ASP A 335 -3.83 -10.82 -1.09
CA ASP A 335 -3.11 -11.73 -2.01
C ASP A 335 -2.08 -11.05 -2.94
N TYR A 336 -1.66 -9.80 -2.67
CA TYR A 336 -0.68 -9.06 -3.50
C TYR A 336 0.68 -9.77 -3.69
N LYS A 337 0.91 -10.88 -3.00
CA LYS A 337 2.12 -11.69 -3.08
C LYS A 337 2.30 -12.34 -4.45
N GLN A 338 1.21 -12.68 -5.16
CA GLN A 338 1.32 -13.33 -6.47
C GLN A 338 1.74 -12.32 -7.54
N GLU A 339 1.21 -11.12 -7.49
CA GLU A 339 1.53 -9.98 -8.33
C GLU A 339 2.99 -9.58 -8.11
N ALA A 340 3.45 -9.53 -6.85
CA ALA A 340 4.85 -9.31 -6.54
C ALA A 340 5.78 -10.38 -7.17
N LYS A 341 5.36 -11.64 -7.24
CA LYS A 341 6.13 -12.70 -7.92
C LYS A 341 6.10 -12.54 -9.44
N TYR A 342 4.96 -12.15 -10.00
CA TYR A 342 4.84 -11.83 -11.42
C TYR A 342 5.85 -10.76 -11.82
N PHE A 343 5.86 -9.60 -11.15
CA PHE A 343 6.85 -8.56 -11.46
C PHE A 343 8.30 -8.97 -11.13
N LYS A 344 8.52 -9.94 -10.25
CA LYS A 344 9.85 -10.49 -9.97
C LYS A 344 10.37 -11.36 -11.13
N SER A 345 9.51 -12.02 -11.91
CA SER A 345 9.95 -12.93 -12.99
C SER A 345 10.77 -12.19 -14.06
N PHE A 346 10.36 -10.97 -14.42
CA PHE A 346 11.08 -10.13 -15.39
C PHE A 346 12.45 -9.64 -14.91
N GLN A 347 12.68 -9.58 -13.59
CA GLN A 347 13.84 -8.87 -13.06
C GLN A 347 15.17 -9.56 -13.29
N ARG A 348 15.18 -10.88 -13.51
CA ARG A 348 16.41 -11.61 -13.75
C ARG A 348 17.01 -11.19 -15.09
N GLN A 349 16.28 -11.40 -16.19
CA GLN A 349 16.72 -11.03 -17.54
C GLN A 349 16.98 -9.52 -17.66
N LEU A 350 16.04 -8.69 -17.18
CA LEU A 350 16.25 -7.23 -17.17
C LEU A 350 17.44 -6.81 -16.29
N GLY A 351 17.75 -7.58 -15.25
CA GLY A 351 18.92 -7.39 -14.40
C GLY A 351 20.21 -7.64 -15.16
N GLU A 352 20.34 -8.82 -15.75
CA GLU A 352 21.50 -9.27 -16.51
C GLU A 352 21.81 -8.32 -17.68
N ILE A 353 20.79 -7.93 -18.47
CA ILE A 353 20.92 -6.97 -19.58
C ILE A 353 21.42 -5.60 -19.07
N ASN A 354 20.84 -5.09 -17.99
CA ASN A 354 21.25 -3.82 -17.41
C ASN A 354 22.68 -3.86 -16.89
N ASP A 355 23.06 -4.95 -16.24
CA ASP A 355 24.38 -5.07 -15.63
C ASP A 355 25.45 -5.16 -16.73
N LEU A 356 25.21 -5.88 -17.84
CA LEU A 356 26.07 -5.87 -19.02
C LEU A 356 26.21 -4.48 -19.68
N LYS A 357 25.11 -3.73 -19.79
CA LYS A 357 25.16 -2.34 -20.26
C LYS A 357 26.07 -1.49 -19.35
N ASP A 358 25.86 -1.55 -18.04
CA ASP A 358 26.65 -0.81 -17.06
C ASP A 358 28.13 -1.23 -17.12
N TRP A 359 28.41 -2.54 -17.33
CA TRP A 359 29.76 -3.05 -17.51
C TRP A 359 30.42 -2.56 -18.79
N LEU A 360 29.72 -2.50 -19.93
CA LEU A 360 30.27 -1.95 -21.18
C LEU A 360 30.64 -0.47 -21.04
N GLU A 361 29.80 0.32 -20.34
CA GLU A 361 30.11 1.72 -20.03
C GLU A 361 31.35 1.85 -19.14
N MET A 362 31.44 1.04 -18.08
CA MET A 362 32.60 1.02 -17.18
C MET A 362 33.87 0.51 -17.88
N PHE A 363 33.76 -0.52 -18.72
CA PHE A 363 34.84 -1.05 -19.54
C PHE A 363 35.42 0.06 -20.42
N ASN A 364 34.57 0.79 -21.13
CA ASN A 364 35.02 1.89 -21.99
C ASN A 364 35.74 3.00 -21.22
N LYS A 365 35.36 3.24 -19.97
CA LYS A 365 36.02 4.20 -19.09
C LYS A 365 37.38 3.71 -18.58
N TYR A 366 37.55 2.41 -18.39
CA TYR A 366 38.79 1.83 -17.83
C TYR A 366 39.77 1.35 -18.88
N ARG A 367 39.33 1.08 -20.12
CA ARG A 367 40.16 0.49 -21.20
C ARG A 367 41.46 1.25 -21.49
N GLU A 368 41.50 2.55 -21.25
CA GLU A 368 42.70 3.39 -21.47
C GLU A 368 43.78 3.17 -20.40
N ASN A 369 43.41 2.60 -19.25
CA ASN A 369 44.30 2.32 -18.12
C ASN A 369 44.67 0.82 -18.04
N ILE A 370 44.45 0.07 -19.12
CA ILE A 370 44.79 -1.34 -19.27
C ILE A 370 46.09 -1.43 -20.08
N ASP A 371 47.09 -2.12 -19.53
CA ASP A 371 48.41 -2.35 -20.13
C ASP A 371 48.44 -3.56 -21.09
N SER A 372 47.33 -4.29 -21.18
CA SER A 372 47.19 -5.40 -22.13
C SER A 372 47.13 -4.94 -23.60
N LYS A 373 47.48 -5.83 -24.53
CA LYS A 373 47.43 -5.53 -25.97
C LYS A 373 46.00 -5.15 -26.40
N LYS A 374 45.87 -4.02 -27.12
CA LYS A 374 44.59 -3.50 -27.66
C LYS A 374 43.70 -4.54 -28.35
N LYS A 375 44.31 -5.53 -29.02
CA LYS A 375 43.58 -6.64 -29.68
C LYS A 375 42.78 -7.48 -28.67
N HIS A 376 43.34 -7.78 -27.50
CA HIS A 376 42.69 -8.60 -26.46
C HIS A 376 41.57 -7.80 -25.78
N THR A 377 41.84 -6.53 -25.45
CA THR A 377 40.83 -5.61 -24.91
C THR A 377 39.64 -5.45 -25.85
N LYS A 378 39.89 -5.28 -27.16
CA LYS A 378 38.82 -5.21 -28.18
C LYS A 378 38.03 -6.51 -28.27
N ALA A 379 38.70 -7.66 -28.19
CA ALA A 379 38.04 -8.96 -28.26
C ALA A 379 37.10 -9.19 -27.06
N ILE A 380 37.51 -8.84 -25.84
CA ILE A 380 36.64 -8.94 -24.66
C ILE A 380 35.45 -8.00 -24.76
N TYR A 381 35.67 -6.76 -25.21
CA TYR A 381 34.57 -5.82 -25.41
C TYR A 381 33.53 -6.36 -26.40
N GLN A 382 33.97 -7.01 -27.48
CA GLN A 382 33.08 -7.66 -28.43
C GLN A 382 32.32 -8.82 -27.79
N LEU A 383 32.97 -9.66 -26.98
CA LEU A 383 32.28 -10.76 -26.27
C LEU A 383 31.14 -10.26 -25.38
N LEU A 384 31.35 -9.14 -24.66
CA LEU A 384 30.31 -8.53 -23.83
C LEU A 384 29.16 -7.94 -24.66
N LEU A 385 29.45 -7.37 -25.84
CA LEU A 385 28.42 -6.91 -26.78
C LEU A 385 27.61 -8.07 -27.34
N ASP A 386 28.28 -9.16 -27.73
CA ASP A 386 27.61 -10.34 -28.26
C ASP A 386 26.72 -10.98 -27.17
N GLU A 387 27.19 -11.04 -25.92
CA GLU A 387 26.41 -11.50 -24.75
C GLU A 387 25.18 -10.62 -24.50
N LEU A 388 25.33 -9.29 -24.55
CA LEU A 388 24.21 -8.35 -24.43
C LEU A 388 23.18 -8.57 -25.55
N SER A 389 23.63 -8.69 -26.80
CA SER A 389 22.75 -8.93 -27.94
C SER A 389 21.96 -10.22 -27.79
N ASN A 390 22.61 -11.31 -27.39
CA ASN A 390 21.93 -12.60 -27.19
C ASN A 390 20.85 -12.52 -26.10
N LEU A 391 21.13 -11.88 -24.97
CA LEU A 391 20.12 -11.70 -23.91
C LEU A 391 18.94 -10.82 -24.36
N MET A 392 19.21 -9.84 -25.23
CA MET A 392 18.15 -9.02 -25.81
C MET A 392 17.27 -9.80 -26.79
N ASP A 393 17.85 -10.68 -27.58
CA ASP A 393 17.12 -11.53 -28.53
C ASP A 393 16.25 -12.58 -27.79
N GLU A 394 16.68 -13.04 -26.62
CA GLU A 394 15.93 -13.96 -25.75
C GLU A 394 14.82 -13.27 -24.92
N LEU A 395 14.81 -11.93 -24.87
CA LEU A 395 13.88 -11.18 -24.05
C LEU A 395 12.50 -11.09 -24.70
N ASN A 396 11.52 -11.83 -24.17
CA ASN A 396 10.12 -11.72 -24.58
C ASN A 396 9.30 -10.92 -23.54
N LEU A 397 9.02 -9.66 -23.85
CA LEU A 397 8.13 -8.81 -23.04
C LEU A 397 6.71 -8.70 -23.60
N GLU A 398 6.41 -9.24 -24.77
CA GLU A 398 5.07 -9.16 -25.38
C GLU A 398 4.03 -9.88 -24.51
N GLU A 399 4.43 -11.00 -23.91
CA GLU A 399 3.61 -11.79 -22.97
C GLU A 399 3.31 -11.05 -21.65
N SER A 400 3.93 -9.89 -21.40
CA SER A 400 3.69 -9.10 -20.19
C SER A 400 2.53 -8.10 -20.32
N LEU A 401 2.09 -7.77 -21.54
CA LEU A 401 0.99 -6.83 -21.80
C LEU A 401 -0.43 -7.34 -21.46
N PRO A 402 -0.75 -8.65 -21.49
CA PRO A 402 -2.11 -9.14 -21.21
C PRO A 402 -2.56 -8.99 -19.75
N HIS A 403 -1.65 -8.75 -18.80
CA HIS A 403 -2.00 -8.63 -17.37
C HIS A 403 -2.56 -7.27 -16.96
N THR A 404 -2.57 -6.26 -17.83
CA THR A 404 -3.08 -4.91 -17.50
C THR A 404 -4.53 -4.66 -17.92
N LYS A 405 -5.31 -5.72 -18.18
CA LYS A 405 -6.72 -5.59 -18.55
C LYS A 405 -7.61 -6.49 -17.70
N HIS A 406 -8.06 -6.01 -16.54
CA HIS A 406 -9.35 -6.40 -15.97
C HIS A 406 -9.93 -5.27 -15.11
#